data_AF-A0A0K8MY17-F1
#
_entry.id   AF-A0A0K8MY17-F1
#
_cell.length_a   1.000
_cell.length_b   1.000
_cell.length_c   1.000
_cell.angle_alpha   90.00
_cell.angle_beta   90.00
_cell.angle_gamma   90.00
#
_symmetry.space_group_name_H-M   'P 1'
#
loop_
_entity.id
_entity.type
_entity.pdbx_description
1 polymer ?
#
loop_
_entity_poly.entity_id
_entity_poly.type
_entity_poly.pdbx_seq_one_letter_code
_entity_poly.pdbx_strand_id
1 'polypeptide(L)'
;MPNLSIRRLALLVFCIGCMVMSGCTGSAPAGTQAPQDTAATAPAPPTLTPTPAPTQTAIFTHTPTPFRTANGYIPGKYNTSDCVNYSPYLTANYSAEVKFCVWFIEIFRDGTMCVTVSWNVEYNAEAIGKSVKKSGDVNNPNMFMMDNLGNRYDLIGGGGDSNATTFWGNTLLTGWFLFPEPKPGITSLTFWDWDNIAKIENLVLTNPMPLTEESVSLKWHPYAIVYKSDIWKMEPGESGEFILTNLKNEKCQISERAPDQPDGKLKSELEIGQTTFDIYGWLESEQGMGYRDYQAISGLDGLDPQQLVIFRAAIPLADQDMCLDEISGILFTLSEPEEE
;
A
#
# COMPACT_ATOMS: atom_id res chain seq x y z
N MET A 1 38.70 11.92 -16.85
CA MET A 1 38.65 10.64 -17.60
C MET A 1 38.73 9.49 -16.60
N PRO A 2 38.00 8.40 -16.84
CA PRO A 2 37.04 7.83 -15.90
C PRO A 2 37.63 6.72 -15.04
N ASN A 3 36.96 6.38 -13.94
CA ASN A 3 36.96 5.02 -13.44
C ASN A 3 35.57 4.66 -12.91
N LEU A 4 34.95 3.72 -13.64
CA LEU A 4 33.86 2.87 -13.18
C LEU A 4 34.25 2.20 -11.85
N SER A 5 33.32 2.16 -10.90
CA SER A 5 33.31 1.12 -9.87
C SER A 5 31.89 0.56 -9.73
N ILE A 6 31.64 -0.47 -10.54
CA ILE A 6 30.68 -1.54 -10.28
C ILE A 6 31.06 -2.21 -8.96
N ARG A 7 30.08 -2.49 -8.08
CA ARG A 7 30.02 -3.52 -7.01
C ARG A 7 28.97 -3.05 -5.98
N ARG A 8 27.99 -3.82 -5.48
CA ARG A 8 27.79 -5.28 -5.44
C ARG A 8 26.32 -5.60 -5.19
N LEU A 9 25.82 -6.55 -5.97
CA LEU A 9 24.66 -7.39 -5.72
C LEU A 9 24.92 -8.27 -4.49
N ALA A 10 24.04 -8.24 -3.49
CA ALA A 10 24.06 -9.17 -2.36
C ALA A 10 23.13 -10.34 -2.70
N LEU A 11 23.72 -11.42 -3.21
CA LEU A 11 23.07 -12.72 -3.40
C LEU A 11 23.18 -13.48 -2.07
N LEU A 12 22.07 -13.68 -1.36
CA LEU A 12 22.04 -14.52 -0.17
C LEU A 12 21.86 -15.99 -0.61
N VAL A 13 22.95 -16.75 -0.53
CA VAL A 13 22.99 -18.20 -0.75
C VAL A 13 23.05 -18.86 0.62
N PHE A 14 22.07 -19.69 0.98
CA PHE A 14 22.15 -20.59 2.13
C PHE A 14 22.37 -22.03 1.63
N CYS A 15 23.50 -22.62 2.01
CA CYS A 15 23.84 -24.02 1.78
C CYS A 15 23.41 -24.89 2.98
N ILE A 16 22.58 -25.89 2.67
CA ILE A 16 22.74 -27.34 2.95
C ILE A 16 23.22 -27.76 4.35
N GLY A 17 22.33 -28.44 5.08
CA GLY A 17 22.68 -29.43 6.10
C GLY A 17 22.26 -30.83 5.65
N CYS A 18 23.24 -31.72 5.44
CA CYS A 18 23.06 -33.15 5.23
C CYS A 18 22.57 -33.83 6.52
N MET A 19 21.58 -34.72 6.41
CA MET A 19 21.54 -35.94 7.22
C MET A 19 21.24 -37.15 6.34
N VAL A 20 22.17 -38.09 6.39
CA VAL A 20 22.15 -39.42 5.82
C VAL A 20 21.35 -40.32 6.76
N MET A 21 20.47 -41.18 6.24
CA MET A 21 20.17 -42.49 6.85
C MET A 21 19.71 -43.45 5.75
N SER A 22 20.43 -44.56 5.66
CA SER A 22 20.26 -45.67 4.72
C SER A 22 19.18 -46.67 5.16
N GLY A 23 18.61 -47.37 4.18
CA GLY A 23 18.25 -48.78 4.30
C GLY A 23 16.74 -49.09 4.35
N CYS A 24 16.20 -49.68 3.29
CA CYS A 24 16.04 -51.13 3.19
C CYS A 24 15.31 -51.52 1.89
N THR A 25 15.80 -52.60 1.30
CA THR A 25 15.29 -53.33 0.14
C THR A 25 13.96 -54.03 0.42
N GLY A 26 13.08 -54.09 -0.59
CA GLY A 26 11.90 -54.94 -0.60
C GLY A 26 11.30 -55.06 -2.00
N SER A 27 11.67 -56.12 -2.69
CA SER A 27 11.17 -56.58 -4.00
C SER A 27 9.81 -57.27 -3.87
N ALA A 28 8.91 -57.07 -4.86
CA ALA A 28 8.33 -58.12 -5.72
C ALA A 28 7.12 -57.61 -6.54
N PRO A 29 6.88 -58.16 -7.75
CA PRO A 29 5.81 -57.74 -8.66
C PRO A 29 4.59 -58.67 -8.64
N ALA A 30 3.41 -58.11 -8.87
CA ALA A 30 2.17 -58.75 -9.33
C ALA A 30 1.23 -57.60 -9.75
N GLY A 31 0.41 -57.63 -10.78
CA GLY A 31 -0.03 -58.64 -11.73
C GLY A 31 -1.27 -58.03 -12.40
N THR A 32 -1.30 -58.06 -13.72
CA THR A 32 -2.46 -58.23 -14.61
C THR A 32 -3.86 -57.79 -14.12
N GLN A 33 -4.48 -56.83 -14.82
CA GLN A 33 -5.69 -57.08 -15.64
C GLN A 33 -6.09 -55.85 -16.45
N ALA A 34 -6.26 -56.06 -17.75
CA ALA A 34 -6.89 -55.13 -18.67
C ALA A 34 -8.43 -55.25 -18.54
N PRO A 35 -9.17 -54.14 -18.40
CA PRO A 35 -10.61 -54.17 -18.58
C PRO A 35 -10.96 -54.20 -20.08
N GLN A 36 -11.91 -55.06 -20.40
CA GLN A 36 -12.50 -55.27 -21.73
C GLN A 36 -13.13 -54.01 -22.31
N ASP A 37 -12.87 -53.78 -23.60
CA ASP A 37 -13.65 -52.91 -24.48
C ASP A 37 -15.12 -53.33 -24.45
N THR A 38 -15.96 -52.43 -23.92
CA THR A 38 -17.41 -52.49 -24.13
C THR A 38 -17.75 -51.47 -25.20
N ALA A 39 -18.21 -51.95 -26.35
CA ALA A 39 -18.65 -51.09 -27.46
C ALA A 39 -19.84 -50.22 -27.01
N ALA A 40 -19.56 -48.94 -26.77
CA ALA A 40 -20.57 -47.93 -26.48
C ALA A 40 -21.37 -47.59 -27.75
N THR A 41 -22.70 -47.65 -27.62
CA THR A 41 -23.66 -47.29 -28.65
C THR A 41 -23.54 -45.80 -28.99
N ALA A 42 -23.54 -45.49 -30.29
CA ALA A 42 -23.41 -44.12 -30.80
C ALA A 42 -24.54 -43.20 -30.26
N PRO A 43 -24.23 -42.04 -29.67
CA PRO A 43 -25.22 -41.06 -29.28
C PRO A 43 -25.86 -40.39 -30.50
N ALA A 44 -27.15 -40.10 -30.40
CA ALA A 44 -27.87 -39.29 -31.38
C ALA A 44 -27.23 -37.90 -31.56
N PRO A 45 -27.29 -37.30 -32.76
CA PRO A 45 -26.70 -36.00 -33.02
C PRO A 45 -27.30 -34.92 -32.10
N PRO A 46 -26.46 -34.05 -31.53
CA PRO A 46 -26.93 -32.99 -30.63
C PRO A 46 -27.81 -32.02 -31.42
N THR A 47 -29.01 -31.77 -30.90
CA THR A 47 -29.88 -30.71 -31.40
C THR A 47 -29.27 -29.38 -30.96
N LEU A 48 -28.75 -28.61 -31.92
CA LEU A 48 -28.19 -27.28 -31.69
C LEU A 48 -29.31 -26.36 -31.18
N THR A 49 -29.32 -26.15 -29.87
CA THR A 49 -30.15 -25.13 -29.24
C THR A 49 -29.46 -23.79 -29.49
N PRO A 50 -30.13 -22.78 -30.06
CA PRO A 50 -29.51 -21.50 -30.36
C PRO A 50 -28.98 -20.87 -29.07
N THR A 51 -27.66 -20.70 -28.99
CA THR A 51 -27.00 -19.97 -27.91
C THR A 51 -27.51 -18.53 -27.93
N PRO A 52 -28.13 -18.03 -26.84
CA PRO A 52 -28.55 -16.64 -26.78
C PRO A 52 -27.31 -15.74 -26.91
N ALA A 53 -27.42 -14.74 -27.78
CA ALA A 53 -26.38 -13.74 -27.98
C ALA A 53 -26.02 -13.07 -26.62
N PRO A 54 -24.74 -12.76 -26.37
CA PRO A 54 -24.32 -12.13 -25.13
C PRO A 54 -25.08 -10.81 -24.98
N THR A 55 -25.90 -10.73 -23.94
CA THR A 55 -26.57 -9.48 -23.56
C THR A 55 -25.47 -8.56 -23.05
N GLN A 56 -25.24 -7.43 -23.74
CA GLN A 56 -24.31 -6.39 -23.28
C GLN A 56 -24.71 -6.00 -21.86
N THR A 57 -23.87 -6.37 -20.90
CA THR A 57 -24.00 -5.92 -19.52
C THR A 57 -23.61 -4.46 -19.51
N ALA A 58 -24.55 -3.58 -19.20
CA ALA A 58 -24.28 -2.16 -19.07
C ALA A 58 -23.20 -1.98 -18.01
N ILE A 59 -22.03 -1.48 -18.43
CA ILE A 59 -20.97 -1.07 -17.53
C ILE A 59 -21.46 0.22 -16.87
N PHE A 60 -21.96 0.11 -15.64
CA PHE A 60 -22.26 1.28 -14.82
C PHE A 60 -20.91 1.90 -14.42
N THR A 61 -20.49 2.94 -15.13
CA THR A 61 -19.46 3.84 -14.65
C THR A 61 -20.04 4.66 -13.51
N HIS A 62 -20.01 4.08 -12.30
CA HIS A 62 -20.27 4.82 -11.07
C HIS A 62 -19.22 5.93 -11.00
N THR A 63 -19.64 7.17 -11.27
CA THR A 63 -18.84 8.34 -10.89
C THR A 63 -19.00 8.44 -9.38
N PRO A 64 -17.94 8.22 -8.56
CA PRO A 64 -18.05 8.30 -7.11
C PRO A 64 -18.54 9.70 -6.77
N THR A 65 -19.80 9.82 -6.36
CA THR A 65 -20.32 11.07 -5.85
C THR A 65 -19.73 11.19 -4.45
N PRO A 66 -18.96 12.25 -4.15
CA PRO A 66 -18.33 12.40 -2.85
C PRO A 66 -19.40 12.31 -1.76
N PHE A 67 -19.29 11.29 -0.89
CA PHE A 67 -20.20 11.13 0.23
C PHE A 67 -19.90 12.25 1.23
N ARG A 68 -20.79 13.23 1.31
CA ARG A 68 -20.71 14.25 2.34
C ARG A 68 -21.08 13.58 3.65
N THR A 69 -20.14 13.51 4.60
CA THR A 69 -20.45 12.98 5.93
C THR A 69 -21.53 13.87 6.56
N ALA A 70 -22.30 13.35 7.52
CA ALA A 70 -23.25 14.13 8.30
C ALA A 70 -22.60 15.37 8.95
N ASN A 71 -21.27 15.37 9.04
CA ASN A 71 -20.43 16.38 9.65
C ASN A 71 -20.01 17.50 8.66
N GLY A 72 -20.37 17.44 7.37
CA GLY A 72 -20.24 18.57 6.44
C GLY A 72 -18.88 18.77 5.77
N TYR A 73 -17.86 17.98 6.15
CA TYR A 73 -16.66 17.78 5.33
C TYR A 73 -16.88 16.64 4.32
N ILE A 74 -16.00 16.56 3.33
CA ILE A 74 -16.03 15.54 2.29
C ILE A 74 -14.67 14.83 2.35
N PRO A 75 -14.61 13.52 2.65
CA PRO A 75 -13.37 12.77 2.58
C PRO A 75 -12.65 13.05 1.25
N GLY A 76 -11.37 13.38 1.33
CA GLY A 76 -10.62 13.84 0.18
C GLY A 76 -9.33 14.55 0.53
N LYS A 77 -8.60 14.90 -0.52
CA LYS A 77 -7.33 15.61 -0.43
C LYS A 77 -7.54 17.10 -0.68
N TYR A 78 -7.18 17.90 0.30
CA TYR A 78 -7.29 19.36 0.32
C TYR A 78 -5.89 19.97 0.16
N ASN A 79 -5.64 20.62 -0.99
CA ASN A 79 -4.36 21.27 -1.23
C ASN A 79 -4.27 22.58 -0.44
N THR A 80 -3.16 22.78 0.26
CA THR A 80 -2.89 23.97 1.07
C THR A 80 -1.61 24.67 0.61
N SER A 81 -0.50 23.92 0.50
CA SER A 81 0.82 24.40 0.04
C SER A 81 1.32 25.68 0.72
N ASP A 82 0.90 25.91 1.96
CA ASP A 82 1.29 27.07 2.78
C ASP A 82 2.52 26.73 3.62
N CYS A 83 3.37 27.74 3.85
CA CYS A 83 4.62 27.59 4.57
C CYS A 83 4.83 28.67 5.62
N VAL A 84 5.59 28.34 6.66
CA VAL A 84 6.13 29.27 7.65
C VAL A 84 7.63 29.03 7.77
N ASN A 85 8.37 30.10 8.01
CA ASN A 85 9.77 30.00 8.39
C ASN A 85 9.89 30.15 9.90
N TYR A 86 10.71 29.32 10.53
CA TYR A 86 11.08 29.49 11.94
C TYR A 86 12.56 29.20 12.15
N SER A 87 13.12 29.73 13.24
CA SER A 87 14.50 29.43 13.65
C SER A 87 14.46 28.41 14.79
N PRO A 88 14.86 27.15 14.58
CA PRO A 88 14.87 26.16 15.64
C PRO A 88 15.85 26.55 16.73
N TYR A 89 15.60 26.07 17.95
CA TYR A 89 16.57 26.18 19.02
C TYR A 89 17.79 25.30 18.71
N LEU A 90 18.95 25.93 18.47
CA LEU A 90 20.22 25.26 18.22
C LEU A 90 21.16 25.42 19.42
N THR A 91 21.97 24.40 19.70
CA THR A 91 23.06 24.52 20.68
C THR A 91 24.04 25.61 20.23
N ALA A 92 24.52 26.43 21.18
CA ALA A 92 25.22 27.69 20.94
C ALA A 92 26.25 27.67 19.78
N ASN A 93 26.17 28.71 18.94
CA ASN A 93 27.00 29.04 17.75
C ASN A 93 26.47 28.63 16.37
N TYR A 94 25.23 28.12 16.26
CA TYR A 94 24.61 27.86 14.95
C TYR A 94 23.28 28.60 14.83
N SER A 95 23.01 29.13 13.63
CA SER A 95 21.70 29.66 13.25
C SER A 95 21.25 28.93 11.99
N ALA A 96 20.05 28.36 12.02
CA ALA A 96 19.38 27.83 10.84
C ALA A 96 18.00 28.47 10.73
N GLU A 97 17.49 28.57 9.52
CA GLU A 97 16.10 28.86 9.24
C GLU A 97 15.48 27.59 8.65
N VAL A 98 14.31 27.21 9.14
CA VAL A 98 13.57 26.05 8.65
C VAL A 98 12.33 26.57 7.98
N LYS A 99 12.22 26.33 6.66
CA LYS A 99 10.98 26.50 5.93
C LYS A 99 10.16 25.23 6.11
N PHE A 100 9.11 25.34 6.91
CA PHE A 100 8.14 24.29 7.15
C PHE A 100 6.88 24.54 6.34
N CYS A 101 6.42 23.54 5.60
CA CYS A 101 5.25 23.65 4.75
C CYS A 101 4.24 22.55 5.04
N VAL A 102 2.95 22.88 4.96
CA VAL A 102 1.85 21.91 4.88
C VAL A 102 1.42 21.85 3.42
N TRP A 103 1.66 20.71 2.77
CA TRP A 103 1.38 20.53 1.34
C TRP A 103 -0.11 20.30 1.08
N PHE A 104 -0.68 19.36 1.81
CA PHE A 104 -2.08 18.99 1.72
C PHE A 104 -2.55 18.33 3.02
N ILE A 105 -3.86 18.36 3.21
CA ILE A 105 -4.59 17.65 4.25
C ILE A 105 -5.45 16.60 3.56
N GLU A 106 -5.29 15.34 3.91
CA GLU A 106 -6.12 14.25 3.43
C GLU A 106 -7.06 13.83 4.57
N ILE A 107 -8.37 13.88 4.34
CA ILE A 107 -9.36 13.35 5.27
C ILE A 107 -9.79 11.99 4.74
N PHE A 108 -9.44 10.92 5.46
CA PHE A 108 -9.76 9.56 5.08
C PHE A 108 -11.25 9.23 5.28
N ARG A 109 -11.69 8.07 4.77
CA ARG A 109 -13.08 7.61 4.92
C ARG A 109 -13.47 7.36 6.38
N ASP A 110 -12.53 6.89 7.19
CA ASP A 110 -12.71 6.72 8.64
C ASP A 110 -12.78 8.06 9.41
N GLY A 111 -12.64 9.18 8.69
CA GLY A 111 -12.71 10.54 9.20
C GLY A 111 -11.37 11.10 9.68
N THR A 112 -10.34 10.28 9.88
CA THR A 112 -9.05 10.77 10.38
C THR A 112 -8.35 11.69 9.36
N MET A 113 -7.56 12.63 9.86
CA MET A 113 -6.87 13.62 9.03
C MET A 113 -5.38 13.32 8.95
N CYS A 114 -4.84 13.13 7.74
CA CYS A 114 -3.42 13.04 7.47
C CYS A 114 -2.91 14.35 6.87
N VAL A 115 -2.00 15.02 7.57
CA VAL A 115 -1.39 16.28 7.16
C VAL A 115 0.01 15.99 6.63
N THR A 116 0.21 16.15 5.32
CA THR A 116 1.54 15.96 4.71
C THR A 116 2.33 17.25 4.75
N VAL A 117 3.58 17.14 5.20
CA VAL A 117 4.44 18.27 5.51
C VAL A 117 5.83 18.12 4.93
N SER A 118 6.56 19.22 4.86
CA SER A 118 7.99 19.19 4.56
C SER A 118 8.77 20.18 5.40
N TRP A 119 10.05 19.85 5.64
CA TRP A 119 11.02 20.76 6.22
C TRP A 119 12.16 20.96 5.21
N ASN A 120 12.47 22.22 4.92
CA ASN A 120 13.68 22.58 4.20
C ASN A 120 14.54 23.44 5.10
N VAL A 121 15.73 22.97 5.44
CA VAL A 121 16.66 23.71 6.29
C VAL A 121 17.56 24.58 5.43
N GLU A 122 17.45 25.89 5.64
CA GLU A 122 18.32 26.91 5.07
C GLU A 122 19.40 27.27 6.10
N TYR A 123 20.64 26.90 5.77
CA TYR A 123 21.78 27.06 6.67
C TYR A 123 22.43 28.42 6.53
N ASN A 124 22.97 28.92 7.64
CA ASN A 124 24.08 29.87 7.55
C ASN A 124 25.34 29.16 6.99
N ALA A 125 26.26 29.92 6.39
CA ALA A 125 27.45 29.35 5.71
C ALA A 125 28.32 28.45 6.62
N GLU A 126 28.23 28.62 7.95
CA GLU A 126 29.03 27.91 8.96
C GLU A 126 28.53 26.49 9.28
N ALA A 127 27.30 26.16 8.91
CA ALA A 127 26.71 24.84 9.13
C ALA A 127 26.80 23.91 7.89
N ILE A 128 27.37 24.41 6.79
CA ILE A 128 27.63 23.61 5.58
C ILE A 128 28.60 22.47 5.92
N GLY A 129 28.19 21.22 5.67
CA GLY A 129 28.99 20.02 5.94
C GLY A 129 28.87 19.45 7.36
N LYS A 130 27.87 19.86 8.13
CA LYS A 130 27.46 19.22 9.39
C LYS A 130 26.20 18.37 9.17
N SER A 131 26.06 17.31 9.96
CA SER A 131 24.81 16.57 10.04
C SER A 131 23.84 17.30 10.96
N VAL A 132 22.58 17.38 10.55
CA VAL A 132 21.49 17.87 11.38
C VAL A 132 20.62 16.71 11.76
N LYS A 133 20.19 16.69 13.02
CA LYS A 133 19.20 15.75 13.51
C LYS A 133 17.88 16.47 13.68
N LYS A 134 16.86 16.03 12.95
CA LYS A 134 15.47 16.35 13.26
C LYS A 134 15.00 15.37 14.33
N SER A 135 14.50 15.88 15.45
CA SER A 135 13.89 15.04 16.48
C SER A 135 12.56 14.47 15.99
N GLY A 136 12.13 13.36 16.60
CA GLY A 136 10.84 12.77 16.31
C GLY A 136 9.74 13.59 16.95
N ASP A 137 8.67 13.82 16.22
CA ASP A 137 7.53 14.64 16.65
C ASP A 137 6.35 13.78 17.13
N VAL A 138 6.47 12.45 17.03
CA VAL A 138 5.43 11.51 17.47
C VAL A 138 5.16 11.71 18.96
N ASN A 139 3.89 11.91 19.31
CA ASN A 139 3.41 12.24 20.65
C ASN A 139 3.81 13.62 21.17
N ASN A 140 4.19 14.57 20.31
CA ASN A 140 4.44 15.95 20.75
C ASN A 140 3.11 16.68 21.07
N PRO A 141 2.79 16.99 22.35
CA PRO A 141 1.54 17.66 22.72
C PRO A 141 1.52 19.16 22.33
N ASN A 142 2.69 19.70 21.96
CA ASN A 142 2.84 21.08 21.50
C ASN A 142 2.58 21.21 19.99
N MET A 143 2.33 20.08 19.30
CA MET A 143 1.89 20.04 17.90
C MET A 143 0.41 19.63 17.82
N PHE A 144 -0.41 20.52 17.29
CA PHE A 144 -1.86 20.31 17.21
C PHE A 144 -2.47 21.12 16.06
N MET A 145 -3.69 20.77 15.69
CA MET A 145 -4.50 21.58 14.78
C MET A 145 -5.57 22.33 15.56
N MET A 146 -5.94 23.53 15.11
CA MET A 146 -7.18 24.18 15.53
C MET A 146 -8.05 24.50 14.33
N ASP A 147 -9.37 24.33 14.45
CA ASP A 147 -10.29 24.77 13.41
C ASP A 147 -10.74 26.22 13.59
N ASN A 148 -11.47 26.72 12.60
CA ASN A 148 -12.08 28.05 12.59
C ASN A 148 -13.24 28.22 13.60
N LEU A 149 -13.64 27.17 14.32
CA LEU A 149 -14.65 27.19 15.38
C LEU A 149 -14.02 27.12 16.79
N GLY A 150 -12.69 27.00 16.87
CA GLY A 150 -11.93 26.96 18.11
C GLY A 150 -11.76 25.56 18.72
N ASN A 151 -12.11 24.47 18.01
CA ASN A 151 -11.81 23.13 18.49
C ASN A 151 -10.33 22.79 18.21
N ARG A 152 -9.73 22.06 19.15
CA ARG A 152 -8.34 21.57 19.08
C ARG A 152 -8.32 20.08 18.75
N TYR A 153 -7.38 19.69 17.89
CA TYR A 153 -7.14 18.30 17.49
C TYR A 153 -5.68 17.96 17.82
N ASP A 154 -5.49 17.08 18.79
CA ASP A 154 -4.15 16.65 19.21
C ASP A 154 -3.57 15.64 18.21
N LEU A 155 -2.24 15.63 18.10
CA LEU A 155 -1.51 14.68 17.28
C LEU A 155 -1.71 13.25 17.80
N ILE A 156 -2.13 12.32 16.93
CA ILE A 156 -2.31 10.90 17.27
C ILE A 156 -1.28 9.97 16.62
N GLY A 157 -0.52 10.45 15.62
CA GLY A 157 0.52 9.66 14.97
C GLY A 157 1.35 10.45 13.98
N GLY A 158 2.43 9.85 13.47
CA GLY A 158 3.28 10.45 12.45
C GLY A 158 4.17 9.43 11.76
N GLY A 159 4.66 9.77 10.57
CA GLY A 159 5.62 8.96 9.82
C GLY A 159 6.45 9.75 8.81
N GLY A 160 7.27 9.03 8.04
CA GLY A 160 8.33 9.64 7.21
C GLY A 160 9.41 10.30 8.06
N ASP A 161 9.94 11.44 7.61
CA ASP A 161 10.94 12.23 8.35
C ASP A 161 10.34 12.94 9.58
N SER A 162 9.03 12.84 9.83
CA SER A 162 8.47 13.23 11.12
C SER A 162 8.99 12.32 12.25
N ASN A 163 9.37 11.07 11.93
CA ASN A 163 10.15 10.19 12.79
C ASN A 163 11.62 10.64 12.76
N ALA A 164 12.26 10.69 13.93
CA ALA A 164 13.59 11.28 14.08
C ALA A 164 14.57 10.86 12.96
N THR A 165 15.13 11.83 12.25
CA THR A 165 16.01 11.59 11.09
C THR A 165 17.28 12.42 11.18
N THR A 166 18.37 11.92 10.58
CA THR A 166 19.64 12.65 10.47
C THR A 166 19.99 12.83 9.00
N PHE A 167 20.25 14.06 8.60
CA PHE A 167 20.48 14.44 7.21
C PHE A 167 21.66 15.41 7.09
N TRP A 168 22.10 15.65 5.86
CA TRP A 168 23.29 16.44 5.56
C TRP A 168 22.98 17.54 4.55
N GLY A 169 23.33 18.79 4.89
CA GLY A 169 23.10 19.92 4.01
C GLY A 169 21.60 20.18 3.75
N ASN A 170 21.28 20.78 2.60
CA ASN A 170 19.93 21.26 2.22
C ASN A 170 19.03 20.12 1.70
N THR A 171 18.90 19.03 2.46
CA THR A 171 17.96 17.96 2.12
C THR A 171 16.53 18.42 2.43
N LEU A 172 15.64 18.34 1.45
CA LEU A 172 14.20 18.45 1.69
C LEU A 172 13.74 17.20 2.42
N LEU A 173 13.21 17.38 3.61
CA LEU A 173 12.60 16.31 4.40
C LEU A 173 11.10 16.30 4.18
N THR A 174 10.50 15.12 4.16
CA THR A 174 9.04 14.96 4.02
C THR A 174 8.50 14.00 5.05
N GLY A 175 7.33 14.32 5.59
CA GLY A 175 6.68 13.49 6.59
C GLY A 175 5.19 13.74 6.63
N TRP A 176 4.52 13.07 7.55
CA TRP A 176 3.09 13.24 7.75
C TRP A 176 2.74 13.15 9.24
N PHE A 177 1.61 13.77 9.58
CA PHE A 177 1.01 13.78 10.90
C PHE A 177 -0.45 13.33 10.82
N LEU A 178 -0.87 12.48 11.76
CA LEU A 178 -2.27 12.05 11.88
C LEU A 178 -2.96 12.81 13.01
N PHE A 179 -4.17 13.25 12.74
CA PHE A 179 -5.07 13.91 13.69
C PHE A 179 -6.45 13.24 13.68
N PRO A 180 -7.23 13.37 14.77
CA PRO A 180 -8.61 12.90 14.83
C PRO A 180 -9.51 13.51 13.76
N GLU A 181 -10.72 12.99 13.63
CA GLU A 181 -11.73 13.52 12.71
C GLU A 181 -12.07 15.00 12.97
N PRO A 182 -12.28 15.80 11.90
CA PRO A 182 -12.69 17.17 12.05
C PRO A 182 -14.13 17.29 12.56
N LYS A 183 -14.39 18.28 13.43
CA LYS A 183 -15.73 18.54 13.95
C LYS A 183 -16.65 19.07 12.85
N PRO A 184 -17.98 18.87 13.00
CA PRO A 184 -18.92 19.31 11.99
C PRO A 184 -18.86 20.81 11.67
N GLY A 185 -18.94 21.13 10.38
CA GLY A 185 -19.09 22.51 9.90
C GLY A 185 -17.81 23.34 9.84
N ILE A 186 -16.64 22.74 10.09
CA ILE A 186 -15.37 23.45 9.91
C ILE A 186 -15.10 23.75 8.43
N THR A 187 -14.39 24.85 8.17
CA THR A 187 -14.05 25.28 6.81
C THR A 187 -12.56 25.52 6.61
N SER A 188 -11.81 25.66 7.70
CA SER A 188 -10.35 25.78 7.66
C SER A 188 -9.73 25.30 8.95
N LEU A 189 -8.46 24.92 8.84
CA LEU A 189 -7.61 24.53 9.95
C LEU A 189 -6.43 25.48 10.08
N THR A 190 -5.81 25.47 11.26
CA THR A 190 -4.53 26.09 11.57
C THR A 190 -3.63 25.04 12.18
N PHE A 191 -2.45 24.86 11.59
CA PHE A 191 -1.41 24.02 12.16
C PHE A 191 -0.60 24.82 13.18
N TRP A 192 -0.39 24.24 14.36
CA TRP A 192 0.44 24.78 15.42
C TRP A 192 1.57 23.84 15.78
N ASP A 193 2.76 24.42 15.93
CA ASP A 193 3.91 23.82 16.60
C ASP A 193 4.46 24.88 17.56
N TRP A 194 4.11 24.74 18.85
CA TRP A 194 4.50 25.70 19.87
C TRP A 194 5.96 25.65 20.25
N ASP A 195 6.63 24.49 20.12
CA ASP A 195 8.06 24.38 20.44
C ASP A 195 8.89 25.26 19.52
N ASN A 196 8.46 25.35 18.26
CA ASN A 196 9.12 26.14 17.23
C ASN A 196 8.45 27.50 16.96
N ILE A 197 7.38 27.84 17.69
CA ILE A 197 6.56 29.04 17.47
C ILE A 197 6.09 29.14 16.01
N ALA A 198 5.82 27.98 15.40
CA ALA A 198 5.37 27.87 14.02
C ALA A 198 3.84 27.79 13.97
N LYS A 199 3.25 28.58 13.08
CA LYS A 199 1.80 28.67 12.87
C LYS A 199 1.52 28.81 11.37
N ILE A 200 0.72 27.90 10.82
CA ILE A 200 0.25 27.98 9.43
C ILE A 200 -1.27 28.06 9.47
N GLU A 201 -1.81 29.24 9.15
CA GLU A 201 -3.24 29.56 9.21
C GLU A 201 -3.94 29.34 7.87
N ASN A 202 -5.27 29.29 7.91
CA ASN A 202 -6.14 29.27 6.73
C ASN A 202 -5.90 28.06 5.81
N LEU A 203 -5.62 26.89 6.39
CA LEU A 203 -5.58 25.63 5.66
C LEU A 203 -7.01 25.25 5.25
N VAL A 204 -7.44 25.71 4.07
CA VAL A 204 -8.85 25.69 3.65
C VAL A 204 -9.32 24.26 3.32
N LEU A 205 -10.46 23.87 3.88
CA LEU A 205 -11.10 22.58 3.65
C LEU A 205 -12.30 22.69 2.68
N THR A 206 -12.10 23.39 1.56
CA THR A 206 -13.13 23.52 0.52
C THR A 206 -12.65 22.90 -0.78
N ASN A 207 -13.57 22.26 -1.51
CA ASN A 207 -13.30 21.61 -2.81
C ASN A 207 -12.18 20.56 -2.73
N PRO A 208 -12.34 19.50 -1.91
CA PRO A 208 -11.35 18.43 -1.93
C PRO A 208 -11.27 17.82 -3.32
N MET A 209 -10.06 17.44 -3.69
CA MET A 209 -9.90 16.38 -4.68
C MET A 209 -10.51 15.12 -4.05
N PRO A 210 -11.46 14.44 -4.72
CA PRO A 210 -12.02 13.20 -4.18
C PRO A 210 -10.89 12.26 -3.77
N LEU A 211 -11.06 11.53 -2.65
CA LEU A 211 -10.16 10.41 -2.38
C LEU A 211 -10.18 9.53 -3.62
N THR A 212 -8.99 9.24 -4.13
CA THR A 212 -8.81 8.29 -5.22
C THR A 212 -8.93 6.86 -4.70
N GLU A 213 -9.20 6.66 -3.42
CA GLU A 213 -9.41 5.35 -2.84
C GLU A 213 -10.73 4.72 -3.30
N GLU A 214 -10.61 3.63 -4.03
CA GLU A 214 -11.69 2.77 -4.50
C GLU A 214 -11.60 1.42 -3.77
N SER A 215 -12.75 0.81 -3.51
CA SER A 215 -12.82 -0.52 -2.90
C SER A 215 -13.22 -1.54 -3.97
N VAL A 216 -12.61 -2.71 -3.92
CA VAL A 216 -12.99 -3.86 -4.75
C VAL A 216 -13.17 -5.09 -3.87
N SER A 217 -14.37 -5.66 -3.91
CA SER A 217 -14.65 -6.94 -3.27
C SER A 217 -13.93 -8.06 -4.00
N LEU A 218 -13.39 -8.99 -3.22
CA LEU A 218 -12.78 -10.21 -3.73
C LEU A 218 -13.88 -11.10 -4.34
N LYS A 219 -13.59 -11.72 -5.47
CA LYS A 219 -14.50 -12.62 -6.16
C LYS A 219 -14.70 -13.93 -5.39
N TRP A 220 -13.64 -14.48 -4.82
CA TRP A 220 -13.64 -15.82 -4.23
C TRP A 220 -13.85 -15.81 -2.73
N HIS A 221 -13.76 -14.65 -2.09
CA HIS A 221 -13.79 -14.51 -0.63
C HIS A 221 -14.65 -13.33 -0.19
N PRO A 222 -15.23 -13.36 1.03
CA PRO A 222 -16.05 -12.27 1.55
C PRO A 222 -15.19 -11.13 2.13
N TYR A 223 -14.16 -10.71 1.40
CA TYR A 223 -13.25 -9.63 1.78
C TYR A 223 -13.21 -8.57 0.69
N ALA A 224 -12.62 -7.42 0.99
CA ALA A 224 -12.33 -6.37 0.05
C ALA A 224 -10.92 -5.80 0.28
N ILE A 225 -10.40 -5.15 -0.76
CA ILE A 225 -9.21 -4.31 -0.66
C ILE A 225 -9.55 -2.90 -1.12
N VAL A 226 -8.82 -1.93 -0.61
CA VAL A 226 -8.88 -0.53 -1.02
C VAL A 226 -7.60 -0.19 -1.80
N TYR A 227 -7.74 0.48 -2.93
CA TYR A 227 -6.62 0.92 -3.77
C TYR A 227 -6.81 2.37 -4.21
N LYS A 228 -5.70 3.07 -4.46
CA LYS A 228 -5.70 4.46 -4.94
C LYS A 228 -5.78 4.49 -6.47
N SER A 229 -6.89 4.93 -7.04
CA SER A 229 -7.19 4.97 -8.48
C SER A 229 -6.39 5.99 -9.28
N ASP A 230 -5.66 6.90 -8.61
CA ASP A 230 -4.63 7.75 -9.22
C ASP A 230 -3.23 7.09 -9.26
N ILE A 231 -3.07 5.94 -8.60
CA ILE A 231 -1.86 5.11 -8.64
C ILE A 231 -2.12 3.81 -9.40
N TRP A 232 -3.34 3.26 -9.29
CA TRP A 232 -3.70 1.94 -9.80
C TRP A 232 -4.89 2.04 -10.74
N LYS A 233 -4.79 1.35 -11.87
CA LYS A 233 -5.91 1.10 -12.77
C LYS A 233 -6.47 -0.29 -12.50
N MET A 234 -7.77 -0.38 -12.26
CA MET A 234 -8.47 -1.65 -12.06
C MET A 234 -9.12 -2.11 -13.36
N GLU A 235 -8.90 -3.37 -13.71
CA GLU A 235 -9.51 -4.03 -14.86
C GLU A 235 -10.03 -5.42 -14.44
N PRO A 236 -11.15 -5.88 -15.00
CA PRO A 236 -11.59 -7.26 -14.79
C PRO A 236 -10.67 -8.23 -15.55
N GLY A 237 -10.23 -9.27 -14.87
CA GLY A 237 -9.54 -10.41 -15.46
C GLY A 237 -10.49 -11.35 -16.20
N GLU A 238 -9.92 -12.36 -16.88
CA GLU A 238 -10.70 -13.26 -17.75
C GLU A 238 -11.72 -14.08 -16.98
N SER A 239 -11.40 -14.46 -15.74
CA SER A 239 -12.33 -15.17 -14.87
C SER A 239 -13.11 -14.21 -13.97
N GLY A 240 -13.10 -12.90 -14.19
CA GLY A 240 -13.84 -11.91 -13.41
C GLY A 240 -13.23 -11.55 -12.05
N GLU A 241 -12.02 -12.05 -11.75
CA GLU A 241 -11.12 -11.48 -10.74
C GLU A 241 -10.75 -10.03 -11.09
N PHE A 242 -10.23 -9.26 -10.14
CA PHE A 242 -9.65 -7.96 -10.47
C PHE A 242 -8.16 -8.10 -10.85
N ILE A 243 -7.68 -7.17 -11.66
CA ILE A 243 -6.27 -6.90 -11.91
C ILE A 243 -6.04 -5.42 -11.66
N LEU A 244 -5.20 -5.11 -10.67
CA LEU A 244 -4.70 -3.76 -10.42
C LEU A 244 -3.34 -3.59 -11.11
N THR A 245 -3.25 -2.59 -11.98
CA THR A 245 -2.02 -2.25 -12.71
C THR A 245 -1.54 -0.87 -12.28
N ASN A 246 -0.27 -0.74 -11.87
CA ASN A 246 0.27 0.54 -11.44
C ASN A 246 0.42 1.48 -12.65
N LEU A 247 -0.12 2.70 -12.55
CA LEU A 247 -0.15 3.70 -13.61
C LEU A 247 1.23 4.27 -13.95
N LYS A 248 2.19 4.23 -13.02
CA LYS A 248 3.58 4.66 -13.27
C LYS A 248 4.45 3.52 -13.81
N ASN A 249 4.08 2.28 -13.50
CA ASN A 249 4.81 1.09 -13.92
C ASN A 249 3.85 -0.05 -14.26
N GLU A 250 3.46 -0.16 -15.52
CA GLU A 250 2.46 -1.12 -15.97
C GLU A 250 2.85 -2.59 -15.77
N LYS A 251 4.13 -2.87 -15.50
CA LYS A 251 4.62 -4.21 -15.14
C LYS A 251 4.40 -4.56 -13.67
N CYS A 252 4.19 -3.56 -12.82
CA CYS A 252 3.82 -3.75 -11.43
C CYS A 252 2.32 -3.99 -11.33
N GLN A 253 1.94 -5.22 -11.03
CA GLN A 253 0.54 -5.65 -11.00
C GLN A 253 0.25 -6.48 -9.77
N ILE A 254 -0.98 -6.42 -9.29
CA ILE A 254 -1.54 -7.36 -8.31
C ILE A 254 -2.93 -7.80 -8.74
N SER A 255 -3.21 -9.09 -8.68
CA SER A 255 -4.51 -9.67 -8.98
C SER A 255 -4.95 -10.63 -7.90
N GLU A 256 -6.25 -10.81 -7.75
CA GLU A 256 -6.79 -11.93 -6.97
C GLU A 256 -6.53 -13.26 -7.71
N ARG A 257 -6.37 -14.33 -6.95
CA ARG A 257 -6.29 -15.71 -7.45
C ARG A 257 -7.44 -16.53 -6.89
N ALA A 258 -7.83 -17.56 -7.64
CA ALA A 258 -8.71 -18.59 -7.10
C ALA A 258 -8.05 -19.25 -5.87
N PRO A 259 -8.82 -19.85 -4.95
CA PRO A 259 -8.27 -20.56 -3.79
C PRO A 259 -7.61 -21.88 -4.24
N ASP A 260 -6.42 -21.79 -4.81
CA ASP A 260 -5.61 -22.89 -5.30
C ASP A 260 -4.25 -22.95 -4.60
N GLN A 261 -3.38 -23.86 -5.03
CA GLN A 261 -2.03 -23.93 -4.48
C GLN A 261 -1.18 -22.80 -5.11
N PRO A 262 -0.40 -22.04 -4.31
CA PRO A 262 0.51 -21.04 -4.84
C PRO A 262 1.57 -21.68 -5.76
N ASP A 263 1.96 -20.97 -6.82
CA ASP A 263 2.88 -21.47 -7.85
C ASP A 263 4.35 -21.38 -7.40
N GLY A 264 4.65 -20.45 -6.49
CA GLY A 264 6.01 -20.20 -6.03
C GLY A 264 6.58 -21.32 -5.15
N LYS A 265 7.90 -21.54 -5.25
CA LYS A 265 8.62 -22.57 -4.47
C LYS A 265 9.36 -21.99 -3.27
N LEU A 266 9.63 -20.70 -3.28
CA LEU A 266 10.34 -20.01 -2.20
C LEU A 266 9.30 -19.48 -1.22
N LYS A 267 9.24 -20.09 -0.03
CA LYS A 267 8.31 -19.70 1.02
C LYS A 267 8.99 -18.77 2.04
N SER A 268 8.33 -17.66 2.34
CA SER A 268 8.64 -16.79 3.49
C SER A 268 7.35 -16.29 4.13
N GLU A 269 7.38 -15.95 5.42
CA GLU A 269 6.23 -15.38 6.13
C GLU A 269 6.44 -13.87 6.33
N LEU A 270 5.37 -13.08 6.22
CA LEU A 270 5.40 -11.63 6.41
C LEU A 270 4.08 -11.12 7.00
N GLU A 271 4.16 -10.24 7.98
CA GLU A 271 3.02 -9.49 8.49
C GLU A 271 2.85 -8.18 7.72
N ILE A 272 1.66 -7.95 7.18
CA ILE A 272 1.27 -6.69 6.52
C ILE A 272 -0.01 -6.19 7.19
N GLY A 273 0.11 -5.13 7.98
CA GLY A 273 -1.00 -4.65 8.81
C GLY A 273 -1.37 -5.66 9.89
N GLN A 274 -2.64 -6.04 9.96
CA GLN A 274 -3.13 -7.07 10.88
C GLN A 274 -3.02 -8.50 10.33
N THR A 275 -2.72 -8.65 9.04
CA THR A 275 -2.76 -9.93 8.34
C THR A 275 -1.37 -10.53 8.20
N THR A 276 -1.24 -11.81 8.51
CA THR A 276 -0.03 -12.60 8.26
C THR A 276 -0.17 -13.33 6.93
N PHE A 277 0.85 -13.23 6.08
CA PHE A 277 0.90 -13.85 4.77
C PHE A 277 2.04 -14.87 4.67
N ASP A 278 1.74 -16.03 4.11
CA ASP A 278 2.75 -16.86 3.46
C ASP A 278 3.00 -16.32 2.05
N ILE A 279 4.25 -16.06 1.71
CA ILE A 279 4.69 -15.52 0.41
C ILE A 279 5.43 -16.62 -0.34
N TYR A 280 4.96 -16.91 -1.56
CA TYR A 280 5.55 -17.90 -2.46
C TYR A 280 6.13 -17.20 -3.70
N GLY A 281 7.46 -17.14 -3.79
CA GLY A 281 8.16 -16.41 -4.84
C GLY A 281 8.77 -17.28 -5.94
N TRP A 282 8.86 -16.72 -7.15
CA TRP A 282 9.72 -17.20 -8.24
C TRP A 282 10.22 -16.04 -9.11
N LEU A 283 11.22 -16.32 -9.96
CA LEU A 283 11.85 -15.33 -10.84
C LEU A 283 11.75 -15.80 -12.29
N GLU A 284 11.43 -14.86 -13.18
CA GLU A 284 11.53 -15.00 -14.63
C GLU A 284 12.59 -14.02 -15.14
N SER A 285 13.85 -14.41 -14.94
CA SER A 285 15.01 -13.55 -15.20
C SER A 285 15.11 -13.06 -16.65
N GLU A 286 14.64 -13.87 -17.61
CA GLU A 286 14.63 -13.50 -19.04
C GLU A 286 13.69 -12.33 -19.33
N GLN A 287 12.62 -12.18 -18.54
CA GLN A 287 11.65 -11.09 -18.66
C GLN A 287 11.97 -9.92 -17.72
N GLY A 288 12.95 -10.08 -16.83
CA GLY A 288 13.25 -9.11 -15.79
C GLY A 288 12.11 -8.97 -14.77
N MET A 289 11.38 -10.07 -14.50
CA MET A 289 10.23 -10.09 -13.61
C MET A 289 10.48 -11.03 -12.41
N GLY A 290 9.99 -10.62 -11.25
CA GLY A 290 9.76 -11.49 -10.11
C GLY A 290 8.25 -11.61 -9.88
N TYR A 291 7.82 -12.75 -9.36
CA TYR A 291 6.42 -12.97 -9.01
C TYR A 291 6.33 -13.46 -7.57
N ARG A 292 5.23 -13.09 -6.91
CA ARG A 292 4.91 -13.50 -5.54
C ARG A 292 3.44 -13.83 -5.43
N ASP A 293 3.11 -15.00 -4.90
CA ASP A 293 1.78 -15.29 -4.41
C ASP A 293 1.73 -15.00 -2.90
N TYR A 294 0.84 -14.11 -2.49
CA TYR A 294 0.57 -13.75 -1.08
C TYR A 294 -0.67 -14.52 -0.63
N GLN A 295 -0.47 -15.48 0.27
CA GLN A 295 -1.54 -16.29 0.84
C GLN A 295 -1.80 -15.85 2.28
N ALA A 296 -2.96 -15.26 2.55
CA ALA A 296 -3.33 -14.86 3.92
C ALA A 296 -3.54 -16.11 4.78
N ILE A 297 -2.82 -16.23 5.91
CA ILE A 297 -2.87 -17.39 6.80
C ILE A 297 -3.46 -17.09 8.18
N SER A 298 -3.46 -15.81 8.60
CA SER A 298 -4.10 -15.35 9.85
C SER A 298 -4.32 -13.84 9.83
N GLY A 299 -5.11 -13.34 10.79
CA GLY A 299 -5.33 -11.90 11.00
C GLY A 299 -6.59 -11.32 10.36
N LEU A 300 -7.31 -12.12 9.57
CA LEU A 300 -8.65 -11.80 9.08
C LEU A 300 -9.69 -12.54 9.89
N ASP A 301 -10.73 -11.83 10.32
CA ASP A 301 -11.90 -12.46 10.92
C ASP A 301 -12.59 -13.39 9.90
N GLY A 302 -13.09 -14.53 10.39
CA GLY A 302 -13.78 -15.51 9.55
C GLY A 302 -12.93 -16.28 8.53
N LEU A 303 -11.59 -16.13 8.53
CA LEU A 303 -10.73 -16.78 7.54
C LEU A 303 -10.85 -18.32 7.56
N ASP A 304 -11.29 -18.90 6.45
CA ASP A 304 -11.40 -20.36 6.29
C ASP A 304 -10.03 -20.96 5.93
N PRO A 305 -9.43 -21.82 6.78
CA PRO A 305 -8.17 -22.49 6.48
C PRO A 305 -8.17 -23.34 5.20
N GLN A 306 -9.35 -23.71 4.69
CA GLN A 306 -9.51 -24.49 3.46
C GLN A 306 -9.66 -23.62 2.21
N GLN A 307 -9.93 -22.31 2.38
CA GLN A 307 -10.15 -21.35 1.31
C GLN A 307 -9.41 -20.05 1.62
N LEU A 308 -8.09 -20.15 1.67
CA LEU A 308 -7.22 -19.01 1.97
C LEU A 308 -7.25 -17.99 0.82
N VAL A 309 -7.20 -16.71 1.18
CA VAL A 309 -7.14 -15.60 0.22
C VAL A 309 -5.76 -15.57 -0.42
N ILE A 310 -5.72 -15.55 -1.76
CA ILE A 310 -4.45 -15.52 -2.52
C ILE A 310 -4.44 -14.34 -3.47
N PHE A 311 -3.34 -13.59 -3.45
CA PHE A 311 -3.04 -12.55 -4.44
C PHE A 311 -1.78 -12.91 -5.21
N ARG A 312 -1.76 -12.66 -6.52
CA ARG A 312 -0.56 -12.75 -7.34
C ARG A 312 -0.03 -11.37 -7.66
N ALA A 313 1.23 -11.13 -7.34
CA ALA A 313 1.97 -9.93 -7.72
C ALA A 313 2.95 -10.21 -8.84
N ALA A 314 2.96 -9.35 -9.87
CA ALA A 314 4.02 -9.24 -10.86
C ALA A 314 4.89 -8.03 -10.53
N ILE A 315 6.19 -8.24 -10.35
CA ILE A 315 7.13 -7.25 -9.80
C ILE A 315 8.30 -7.06 -10.78
N PRO A 316 8.46 -5.89 -11.40
CA PRO A 316 9.60 -5.63 -12.27
C PRO A 316 10.89 -5.52 -11.44
N LEU A 317 11.91 -6.32 -11.79
CA LEU A 317 13.16 -6.37 -11.03
C LEU A 317 13.93 -5.04 -10.99
N ALA A 318 13.71 -4.17 -11.98
CA ALA A 318 14.32 -2.85 -12.04
C ALA A 318 13.75 -1.86 -11.00
N ASP A 319 12.48 -2.04 -10.60
CA ASP A 319 11.73 -1.12 -9.73
C ASP A 319 11.06 -1.89 -8.58
N GLN A 320 11.71 -2.96 -8.12
CA GLN A 320 11.10 -3.92 -7.19
C GLN A 320 10.69 -3.26 -5.86
N ASP A 321 11.48 -2.33 -5.32
CA ASP A 321 11.24 -1.75 -4.00
C ASP A 321 9.97 -0.90 -4.02
N MET A 322 9.85 -0.01 -5.01
CA MET A 322 8.64 0.80 -5.23
C MET A 322 7.41 -0.08 -5.45
N CYS A 323 7.51 -1.11 -6.30
CA CYS A 323 6.37 -1.97 -6.58
C CYS A 323 5.92 -2.76 -5.35
N LEU A 324 6.86 -3.27 -4.55
CA LEU A 324 6.58 -3.99 -3.32
C LEU A 324 5.94 -3.09 -2.25
N ASP A 325 6.40 -1.85 -2.10
CA ASP A 325 5.82 -0.89 -1.17
C ASP A 325 4.36 -0.59 -1.54
N GLU A 326 4.08 -0.32 -2.82
CA GLU A 326 2.72 -0.02 -3.31
C GLU A 326 1.77 -1.23 -3.18
N ILE A 327 2.26 -2.45 -3.48
CA ILE A 327 1.48 -3.69 -3.30
C ILE A 327 1.20 -3.96 -1.82
N SER A 328 2.19 -3.74 -0.95
CA SER A 328 2.01 -3.88 0.49
C SER A 328 0.97 -2.88 1.02
N GLY A 329 0.95 -1.66 0.46
CA GLY A 329 -0.08 -0.66 0.73
C GLY A 329 -1.49 -1.14 0.41
N ILE A 330 -1.68 -1.85 -0.72
CA ILE A 330 -2.97 -2.48 -1.05
C ILE A 330 -3.30 -3.60 -0.07
N LEU A 331 -2.36 -4.55 0.13
CA LEU A 331 -2.59 -5.72 0.98
C LEU A 331 -2.87 -5.36 2.45
N PHE A 332 -2.35 -4.23 2.93
CA PHE A 332 -2.63 -3.68 4.25
C PHE A 332 -4.12 -3.39 4.48
N THR A 333 -4.86 -3.07 3.41
CA THR A 333 -6.29 -2.71 3.48
C THR A 333 -7.24 -3.90 3.46
N LEU A 334 -6.70 -5.12 3.35
CA LEU A 334 -7.49 -6.35 3.28
C LEU A 334 -8.35 -6.50 4.55
N SER A 335 -9.66 -6.49 4.36
CA SER A 335 -10.65 -6.49 5.45
C SER A 335 -11.99 -7.06 4.96
N GLU A 336 -12.90 -7.38 5.88
CA GLU A 336 -14.30 -7.65 5.53
C GLU A 336 -14.93 -6.39 4.92
N PRO A 337 -15.78 -6.50 3.88
CA PRO A 337 -16.46 -5.35 3.32
C PRO A 337 -17.35 -4.70 4.39
N GLU A 338 -17.30 -3.38 4.51
CA GLU A 338 -18.25 -2.64 5.35
C GLU A 338 -19.68 -2.94 4.87
N GLU A 339 -20.54 -3.43 5.76
CA GLU A 339 -21.97 -3.58 5.47
C GLU A 339 -22.57 -2.18 5.20
N GLU A 340 -22.87 -1.87 3.94
CA GLU A 340 -23.50 -0.59 3.51
C GLU A 340 -24.91 -0.38 4.08
#